data_AF-A0AA95MKP6-F1
#
_entry.id   AF-A0AA95MKP6-F1
#
_cell.length_a   1.000
_cell.length_b   1.000
_cell.length_c   1.000
_cell.angle_alpha   90.00
_cell.angle_beta   90.00
_cell.angle_gamma   90.00
#
_symmetry.space_group_name_H-M   'P 1'
#
loop_
_entity.id
_entity.type
_entity.pdbx_description
1 polymer ?
#
loop_
_entity_poly.entity_id
_entity_poly.type
_entity_poly.pdbx_seq_one_letter_code
_entity_poly.pdbx_strand_id
1 'polypeptide(L)'
;MTVILPFLLLTACGQSAEYKKSIKNGENAISDKKYQKAVEAFAIAVKEDPNDEVAKKELEYSKSLLKFEKQAKDQLNESNQKIGDLNDQITNLKGRTSEELENQLATAQSTLSEKDKKIGELEGELSSLREFKKQIDQENAQKAEQLAQKQETRNNPVQIKITSFTENTSFEVVEGELKNISDISLKFVQIRVLFKDDNGNIIDSKETYGQSSTLLANAMTKFSARVKKDPRITNATAEIIDFRTE
;
A
#
# COMPACT_ATOMS: atom_id res chain seq x y z
N MET A 1 44.02 39.89 42.52
CA MET A 1 45.05 40.96 42.56
C MET A 1 44.70 41.85 43.74
N THR A 2 45.32 41.60 44.88
CA THR A 2 45.00 42.25 46.16
C THR A 2 45.58 43.66 46.14
N VAL A 3 44.73 44.68 46.01
CA VAL A 3 45.16 46.07 46.18
C VAL A 3 45.24 46.32 47.69
N ILE A 4 46.45 46.20 48.23
CA ILE A 4 46.76 46.57 49.62
C ILE A 4 46.82 48.10 49.65
N LEU A 5 45.83 48.74 50.26
CA LEU A 5 45.82 50.18 50.49
C LEU A 5 46.86 50.52 51.59
N PRO A 6 47.80 51.44 51.36
CA PRO A 6 48.82 51.75 52.35
C PRO A 6 48.22 52.52 53.52
N PHE A 7 48.42 51.98 54.73
CA PHE A 7 48.07 52.57 56.00
C PHE A 7 49.01 53.76 56.28
N LEU A 8 48.62 54.97 55.87
CA LEU A 8 49.38 56.20 56.17
C LEU A 8 48.80 56.86 57.43
N LEU A 9 49.39 56.57 58.59
CA LEU A 9 49.15 57.29 59.84
C LEU A 9 49.79 58.68 59.77
N LEU A 10 49.06 59.66 59.24
CA LEU A 10 49.39 61.08 59.39
C LEU A 10 48.92 61.56 60.77
N THR A 11 49.86 61.99 61.59
CA THR A 11 49.64 62.69 62.86
C THR A 11 48.98 64.04 62.63
N ALA A 12 47.65 64.14 62.81
CA ALA A 12 46.93 65.39 62.92
C ALA A 12 46.58 65.68 64.40
N CYS A 13 47.28 66.63 64.99
CA CYS A 13 46.92 67.21 66.27
C CYS A 13 45.67 68.09 66.07
N GLY A 14 44.47 67.60 66.41
CA GLY A 14 43.24 68.40 66.42
C GLY A 14 41.92 67.75 65.92
N GLN A 15 41.92 66.51 65.40
CA GLN A 15 40.69 65.90 64.86
C GLN A 15 39.72 65.42 65.95
N SER A 16 38.41 65.67 65.75
CA SER A 16 37.35 65.32 66.72
C SER A 16 37.24 63.81 66.95
N ALA A 17 36.76 63.39 68.12
CA ALA A 17 36.49 61.97 68.39
C ALA A 17 35.47 61.37 67.40
N GLU A 18 34.55 62.20 66.92
CA GLU A 18 33.52 61.82 65.97
C GLU A 18 34.09 61.60 64.57
N TYR A 19 35.09 62.38 64.14
CA TYR A 19 35.83 62.15 62.89
C TYR A 19 36.46 60.75 62.87
N LYS A 20 37.25 60.38 63.90
CA LYS A 20 37.96 59.09 63.95
C LYS A 20 37.00 57.90 63.95
N LYS A 21 35.90 58.02 64.68
CA LYS A 21 34.82 57.02 64.71
C LYS A 21 34.17 56.88 63.34
N SER A 22 33.94 57.99 62.65
CA SER A 22 33.31 58.02 61.33
C SER A 22 34.18 57.39 60.25
N ILE A 23 35.50 57.67 60.24
CA ILE A 23 36.46 56.99 59.35
C ILE A 23 36.42 55.47 59.56
N LYS A 24 36.58 55.00 60.81
CA LYS A 24 36.57 53.57 61.13
C LYS A 24 35.24 52.89 60.75
N ASN A 25 34.12 53.58 60.97
CA ASN A 25 32.81 53.07 60.58
C ASN A 25 32.66 52.97 59.06
N GLY A 26 33.19 53.95 58.32
CA GLY A 26 33.21 53.94 56.86
C GLY A 26 34.03 52.79 56.30
N GLU A 27 35.26 52.59 56.81
CA GLU A 27 36.14 51.48 56.42
C GLU A 27 35.50 50.11 56.67
N ASN A 28 34.93 49.93 57.87
CA ASN A 28 34.19 48.70 58.22
C ASN A 28 32.99 48.49 57.29
N ALA A 29 32.26 49.56 56.95
CA ALA A 29 31.11 49.47 56.06
C ALA A 29 31.51 49.11 54.62
N ILE A 30 32.66 49.58 54.11
CA ILE A 30 33.21 49.12 52.81
C ILE A 30 33.55 47.63 52.89
N SER A 31 34.25 47.19 53.93
CA SER A 31 34.63 45.77 54.11
C SER A 31 33.40 44.86 54.18
N ASP A 32 32.34 45.35 54.83
CA ASP A 32 31.04 44.67 54.92
C ASP A 32 30.18 44.79 53.64
N LYS A 33 30.66 45.48 52.60
CA LYS A 33 29.92 45.81 51.36
C LYS A 33 28.62 46.59 51.61
N LYS A 34 28.53 47.31 52.72
CA LYS A 34 27.41 48.19 53.09
C LYS A 34 27.68 49.60 52.57
N TYR A 35 27.78 49.75 51.25
CA TYR A 35 28.30 50.99 50.64
C TYR A 35 27.47 52.23 50.96
N GLN A 36 26.15 52.10 51.14
CA GLN A 36 25.30 53.20 51.62
C GLN A 36 25.73 53.71 53.00
N LYS A 37 26.04 52.80 53.93
CA LYS A 37 26.54 53.16 55.27
C LYS A 37 27.96 53.71 55.23
N ALA A 38 28.78 53.26 54.29
CA ALA A 38 30.11 53.82 54.06
C ALA A 38 30.02 55.28 53.60
N VAL A 39 29.15 55.58 52.64
CA VAL A 39 28.88 56.95 52.17
C VAL A 39 28.41 57.84 53.32
N GLU A 40 27.48 57.36 54.16
CA GLU A 40 26.98 58.11 55.32
C GLU A 40 28.10 58.41 56.34
N ALA A 41 28.93 57.41 56.67
CA ALA A 41 30.02 57.55 57.62
C ALA A 41 31.13 58.49 57.12
N PHE A 42 31.57 58.35 55.86
CA PHE A 42 32.59 59.26 55.30
C PHE A 42 32.05 60.67 55.04
N ALA A 43 30.75 60.84 54.80
CA ALA A 43 30.14 62.17 54.71
C ALA A 43 30.19 62.91 56.05
N ILE A 44 30.00 62.19 57.17
CA ILE A 44 30.18 62.76 58.52
C ILE A 44 31.66 63.13 58.73
N ALA A 45 32.61 62.27 58.34
CA ALA A 45 34.03 62.57 58.45
C ALA A 45 34.44 63.83 57.66
N VAL A 46 33.98 63.99 56.41
CA VAL A 46 34.23 65.19 55.59
C VAL A 46 33.57 66.44 56.18
N LYS A 47 32.45 66.31 56.89
CA LYS A 47 31.78 67.43 57.57
C LYS A 47 32.58 67.91 58.79
N GLU A 48 33.15 66.98 59.55
CA GLU A 48 33.96 67.26 60.73
C GLU A 48 35.33 67.84 60.38
N ASP A 49 35.94 67.41 59.26
CA ASP A 49 37.17 67.98 58.72
C ASP A 49 37.07 68.21 57.19
N PRO A 50 36.62 69.39 56.75
CA PRO A 50 36.44 69.71 55.33
C PRO A 50 37.74 69.80 54.52
N ASN A 51 38.91 69.86 55.18
CA ASN A 51 40.20 69.96 54.49
C ASN A 51 40.90 68.61 54.36
N ASP A 52 40.34 67.54 54.90
CA ASP A 52 40.91 66.20 54.82
C ASP A 52 40.69 65.56 53.44
N GLU A 53 41.77 65.47 52.68
CA GLU A 53 41.77 64.85 51.35
C GLU A 53 41.58 63.33 51.36
N VAL A 54 41.92 62.64 52.46
CA VAL A 54 41.68 61.20 52.62
C VAL A 54 40.19 60.96 52.80
N ALA A 55 39.54 61.67 53.71
CA ALA A 55 38.09 61.53 53.95
C ALA A 55 37.27 61.84 52.69
N LYS A 56 37.67 62.84 51.89
CA LYS A 56 37.04 63.16 50.60
C LYS A 56 37.20 62.03 49.58
N LYS A 57 38.40 61.47 49.45
CA LYS A 57 38.67 60.35 48.52
C LYS A 57 37.86 59.11 48.89
N GLU A 58 37.80 58.78 50.18
CA GLU A 58 37.03 57.63 50.67
C GLU A 58 35.52 57.82 50.50
N LEU A 59 35.02 59.05 50.67
CA LEU A 59 33.63 59.40 50.37
C LEU A 59 33.31 59.20 48.88
N GLU A 60 34.15 59.72 47.98
CA GLU A 60 33.94 59.57 46.53
C GLU A 60 34.07 58.11 46.08
N TYR A 61 35.03 57.37 46.63
CA TYR A 61 35.17 55.93 46.38
C TYR A 61 33.92 55.18 46.84
N SER A 62 33.42 55.43 48.05
CA SER A 62 32.19 54.82 48.57
C SER A 62 30.96 55.14 47.73
N LYS A 63 30.83 56.39 47.25
CA LYS A 63 29.75 56.78 46.33
C LYS A 63 29.83 56.01 45.01
N SER A 64 31.03 55.79 44.48
CA SER A 64 31.22 55.01 43.25
C SER A 64 30.78 53.56 43.45
N LEU A 65 31.16 52.92 44.56
CA LEU A 65 30.76 51.55 44.89
C LEU A 65 29.24 51.41 45.04
N LEU A 66 28.61 52.35 45.76
CA LEU A 66 27.15 52.38 45.90
C LEU A 66 26.44 52.54 44.55
N LYS A 67 26.98 53.38 43.66
CA LYS A 67 26.44 53.55 42.30
C LYS A 67 26.54 52.26 41.51
N PHE A 68 27.71 51.59 41.53
CA PHE A 68 27.90 50.31 40.85
C PHE A 68 26.97 49.21 41.41
N GLU A 69 26.79 49.14 42.73
CA GLU A 69 25.87 48.19 43.37
C GLU A 69 24.42 48.40 42.90
N LYS A 70 23.95 49.66 42.90
CA LYS A 70 22.60 50.00 42.41
C LYS A 70 22.42 49.60 40.95
N GLN A 71 23.38 49.96 40.09
CA GLN A 71 23.35 49.59 38.67
C GLN A 71 23.35 48.07 38.46
N ALA A 72 24.16 47.32 39.20
CA ALA A 72 24.18 45.87 39.12
C ALA A 72 22.86 45.24 39.57
N LYS A 73 22.22 45.81 40.61
CA LYS A 73 20.91 45.36 41.10
C LYS A 73 19.80 45.64 40.09
N ASP A 74 19.81 46.81 39.47
CA ASP A 74 18.83 47.17 38.44
C ASP A 74 18.97 46.26 37.22
N GLN A 75 20.20 46.00 36.76
CA GLN A 75 20.49 45.05 35.67
C GLN A 75 20.05 43.62 36.01
N LEU A 76 20.23 43.18 37.25
CA LEU A 76 19.79 41.87 37.71
C LEU A 76 18.26 41.75 37.68
N ASN A 77 17.56 42.79 38.13
CA ASN A 77 16.09 42.81 38.11
C ASN A 77 15.56 42.79 36.68
N GLU A 78 16.13 43.58 35.77
CA GLU A 78 15.77 43.58 34.35
C GLU A 78 16.02 42.21 33.70
N SER A 79 17.17 41.59 33.99
CA SER A 79 17.49 40.25 33.50
C SER A 79 16.50 39.20 34.01
N ASN A 80 16.12 39.26 35.28
CA ASN A 80 15.14 38.35 35.87
C ASN A 80 13.74 38.52 35.26
N GLN A 81 13.33 39.77 34.98
CA GLN A 81 12.08 40.03 34.28
C GLN A 81 12.10 39.40 32.87
N LYS A 82 13.20 39.62 32.12
CA LYS A 82 13.36 39.05 30.77
C LYS A 82 13.36 37.51 30.77
N ILE A 83 13.94 36.88 31.80
CA ILE A 83 13.88 35.42 31.97
C ILE A 83 12.43 34.97 32.18
N GLY A 84 11.65 35.71 32.98
CA GLY A 84 10.22 35.46 33.16
C GLY A 84 9.46 35.52 31.83
N ASP A 85 9.60 36.61 31.08
CA ASP A 85 8.94 36.80 29.79
C ASP A 85 9.32 35.71 28.77
N LEU A 86 10.60 35.31 28.74
CA LEU A 86 11.07 34.24 27.88
C LEU A 86 10.49 32.88 28.28
N ASN A 87 10.35 32.60 29.58
CA ASN A 87 9.74 31.35 30.05
C ASN A 87 8.25 31.27 29.69
N ASP A 88 7.53 32.38 29.78
CA ASP A 88 6.12 32.45 29.36
C ASP A 88 6.00 32.23 27.85
N GLN A 89 6.88 32.85 27.05
CA GLN A 89 6.95 32.61 25.60
C GLN A 89 7.25 31.14 25.27
N ILE A 90 8.22 30.52 25.94
CA ILE A 90 8.55 29.09 25.76
C ILE A 90 7.34 28.21 26.09
N THR A 91 6.64 28.52 27.17
CA THR A 91 5.45 27.76 27.60
C THR A 91 4.33 27.88 26.57
N ASN A 92 4.06 29.09 26.10
CA ASN A 92 3.05 29.34 25.06
C ASN A 92 3.41 28.68 23.73
N LEU A 93 4.66 28.75 23.30
CA LEU A 93 5.12 28.10 22.06
C LEU A 93 4.99 26.58 22.18
N LYS A 94 5.41 25.98 23.29
CA LYS A 94 5.26 24.53 23.52
C LYS A 94 3.80 24.09 23.48
N GLY A 95 2.90 24.83 24.15
CA GLY A 95 1.47 24.52 24.15
C GLY A 95 0.88 24.55 22.74
N ARG A 96 1.12 25.65 22.01
CA ARG A 96 0.63 25.82 20.63
C ARG A 96 1.16 24.74 19.69
N THR A 97 2.44 24.42 19.77
CA THR A 97 3.05 23.39 18.93
C THR A 97 2.52 21.99 19.27
N SER A 98 2.30 21.66 20.55
CA SER A 98 1.73 20.36 20.94
C SER A 98 0.31 20.19 20.39
N GLU A 99 -0.55 21.20 20.59
CA GLU A 99 -1.94 21.16 20.15
C GLU A 99 -2.06 21.10 18.62
N GLU A 100 -1.26 21.87 17.89
CA GLU A 100 -1.27 21.85 16.43
C GLU A 100 -0.82 20.49 15.88
N LEU A 101 0.24 19.91 16.44
CA LEU A 101 0.73 18.59 16.03
C LEU A 101 -0.27 17.48 16.36
N GLU A 102 -0.90 17.51 17.53
CA GLU A 102 -1.93 16.54 17.92
C GLU A 102 -3.14 16.60 16.99
N ASN A 103 -3.60 17.80 16.65
CA ASN A 103 -4.71 18.00 15.70
C ASN A 103 -4.37 17.53 14.28
N GLN A 104 -3.15 17.84 13.80
CA GLN A 104 -2.67 17.36 12.50
C GLN A 104 -2.56 15.83 12.48
N LEU A 105 -2.05 15.23 13.56
CA LEU A 105 -1.93 13.77 13.69
C LEU A 105 -3.29 13.09 13.69
N ALA A 106 -4.26 13.60 14.47
CA ALA A 106 -5.62 13.07 14.51
C ALA A 106 -6.30 13.14 13.14
N THR A 107 -6.13 14.26 12.43
CA THR A 107 -6.68 14.44 11.08
C THR A 107 -6.05 13.44 10.09
N ALA A 108 -4.73 13.28 10.14
CA ALA A 108 -4.02 12.33 9.28
C ALA A 108 -4.45 10.88 9.55
N GLN A 109 -4.61 10.50 10.82
CA GLN A 109 -5.10 9.18 11.22
C GLN A 109 -6.51 8.92 10.72
N SER A 110 -7.41 9.90 10.82
CA SER A 110 -8.78 9.80 10.28
C SER A 110 -8.77 9.57 8.77
N THR A 111 -7.98 10.36 8.03
CA THR A 111 -7.87 10.23 6.57
C THR A 111 -7.28 8.88 6.15
N LEU A 112 -6.28 8.37 6.88
CA LEU A 112 -5.71 7.05 6.62
C LEU A 112 -6.74 5.94 6.83
N SER A 113 -7.49 5.98 7.93
CA SER A 113 -8.54 5.00 8.21
C SER A 113 -9.61 4.97 7.12
N GLU A 114 -10.01 6.12 6.57
CA GLU A 114 -10.96 6.20 5.46
C GLU A 114 -10.39 5.60 4.17
N LYS A 115 -9.11 5.88 3.88
CA LYS A 115 -8.42 5.31 2.71
C LYS A 115 -8.28 3.80 2.82
N ASP A 116 -7.93 3.27 3.99
CA ASP A 116 -7.81 1.83 4.23
C ASP A 116 -9.14 1.11 4.02
N LYS A 117 -10.24 1.69 4.49
CA LYS A 117 -11.59 1.17 4.22
C LYS A 117 -11.86 1.13 2.71
N LYS A 118 -11.52 2.20 1.98
CA LYS A 118 -11.75 2.25 0.53
C LYS A 118 -10.90 1.24 -0.23
N ILE A 119 -9.66 0.99 0.20
CA ILE A 119 -8.81 -0.07 -0.34
C ILE A 119 -9.49 -1.43 -0.16
N GLY A 120 -9.98 -1.73 1.04
CA GLY A 120 -10.69 -3.00 1.29
C GLY A 120 -11.94 -3.19 0.42
N GLU A 121 -12.73 -2.13 0.20
CA GLU A 121 -13.88 -2.16 -0.72
C GLU A 121 -13.44 -2.49 -2.16
N LEU A 122 -12.41 -1.82 -2.67
CA LEU A 122 -11.89 -2.02 -4.03
C LEU A 122 -11.27 -3.42 -4.21
N GLU A 123 -10.60 -3.94 -3.19
CA GLU A 123 -10.06 -5.31 -3.20
C GLU A 123 -11.18 -6.35 -3.30
N GLY A 124 -12.29 -6.13 -2.59
CA GLY A 124 -13.50 -6.97 -2.69
C GLY A 124 -14.14 -6.93 -4.08
N GLU A 125 -14.27 -5.74 -4.68
CA GLU A 125 -14.77 -5.57 -6.05
C GLU A 125 -13.85 -6.27 -7.07
N LEU A 126 -12.53 -6.09 -6.96
CA LEU A 126 -11.55 -6.73 -7.84
C LEU A 126 -11.58 -8.26 -7.73
N SER A 127 -11.77 -8.80 -6.53
CA SER A 127 -11.93 -10.24 -6.33
C SER A 127 -13.17 -10.76 -7.05
N SER A 128 -14.30 -10.07 -6.92
CA SER A 128 -15.54 -10.44 -7.59
C SER A 128 -15.41 -10.38 -9.12
N LEU A 129 -14.72 -9.36 -9.64
CA LEU A 129 -14.49 -9.19 -11.07
C LEU A 129 -13.59 -10.29 -11.65
N ARG A 130 -12.58 -10.74 -10.90
CA ARG A 130 -11.70 -11.85 -11.30
C ARG A 130 -12.46 -13.17 -11.40
N GLU A 131 -13.34 -13.45 -10.44
CA GLU A 131 -14.19 -14.65 -10.50
C GLU A 131 -15.19 -14.58 -11.67
N PHE A 132 -15.79 -13.42 -11.91
CA PHE A 132 -16.67 -13.23 -13.06
C PHE A 132 -15.94 -13.43 -14.39
N LYS A 133 -14.71 -12.90 -14.53
CA LYS A 133 -13.88 -13.12 -15.72
C LYS A 133 -13.58 -14.62 -15.93
N LYS A 134 -13.25 -15.35 -14.86
CA LYS A 134 -12.99 -16.79 -14.92
C LYS A 134 -14.21 -17.57 -15.41
N GLN A 135 -15.41 -17.18 -14.97
CA GLN A 135 -16.67 -17.79 -15.44
C GLN A 135 -16.89 -17.52 -16.94
N ILE A 136 -16.66 -16.29 -17.41
CA ILE A 136 -16.75 -15.95 -18.84
C ILE A 136 -15.76 -16.77 -19.67
N ASP A 137 -14.51 -16.88 -19.22
CA ASP A 137 -13.47 -17.63 -19.92
C ASP A 137 -13.86 -19.12 -20.03
N GLN A 138 -14.44 -19.68 -18.97
CA GLN A 138 -14.97 -21.05 -18.96
C GLN A 138 -16.18 -21.22 -19.89
N GLU A 139 -17.14 -20.30 -19.87
CA GLU A 139 -18.32 -20.35 -20.75
C GLU A 139 -17.92 -20.25 -22.23
N ASN A 140 -16.99 -19.35 -22.55
CA ASN A 140 -16.48 -19.19 -23.90
C ASN A 140 -15.74 -20.44 -24.39
N ALA A 141 -14.94 -21.08 -23.53
CA ALA A 141 -14.28 -22.35 -23.86
C ALA A 141 -15.30 -23.47 -24.13
N GLN A 142 -16.29 -23.63 -23.25
CA GLN A 142 -17.37 -24.61 -23.43
C GLN A 142 -18.16 -24.36 -24.72
N LYS A 143 -18.48 -23.11 -25.01
CA LYS A 143 -19.20 -22.73 -26.23
C LYS A 143 -18.38 -23.02 -27.49
N ALA A 144 -17.07 -22.77 -27.45
CA ALA A 144 -16.17 -23.10 -28.55
C ALA A 144 -16.10 -24.61 -28.80
N GLU A 145 -16.01 -25.43 -27.73
CA GLU A 145 -16.04 -26.88 -27.83
C GLU A 145 -17.37 -27.40 -28.39
N GLN A 146 -18.51 -26.85 -27.92
CA GLN A 146 -19.83 -27.21 -28.43
C GLN A 146 -19.99 -26.86 -29.91
N LEU A 147 -19.50 -25.69 -30.34
CA LEU A 147 -19.51 -25.29 -31.76
C LEU A 147 -18.63 -26.22 -32.60
N ALA A 148 -17.45 -26.61 -32.11
CA ALA A 148 -16.58 -27.56 -32.79
C ALA A 148 -17.24 -28.94 -32.93
N GLN A 149 -17.84 -29.47 -31.86
CA GLN A 149 -18.57 -30.75 -31.89
C GLN A 149 -19.76 -30.70 -32.84
N LYS A 150 -20.53 -29.61 -32.84
CA LYS A 150 -21.66 -29.40 -33.74
C LYS A 150 -21.22 -29.32 -35.20
N GLN A 151 -20.09 -28.67 -35.47
CA GLN A 151 -19.52 -28.62 -36.82
C GLN A 151 -19.04 -30.01 -37.27
N GLU A 152 -18.41 -30.77 -36.37
CA GLU A 152 -17.95 -32.12 -36.65
C GLU A 152 -19.10 -33.06 -36.99
N THR A 153 -20.19 -33.04 -36.22
CA THR A 153 -21.37 -33.85 -36.53
C THR A 153 -22.11 -33.37 -37.77
N ARG A 154 -21.92 -32.13 -38.24
CA ARG A 154 -22.45 -31.68 -39.54
C ARG A 154 -21.58 -32.12 -40.71
N ASN A 155 -20.26 -32.13 -40.53
CA ASN A 155 -19.32 -32.61 -41.55
C ASN A 155 -19.40 -34.12 -41.71
N ASN A 156 -19.60 -34.85 -40.61
CA ASN A 156 -19.67 -36.31 -40.54
C ASN A 156 -21.00 -36.75 -39.89
N PRO A 157 -22.14 -36.58 -40.57
CA PRO A 157 -23.45 -36.68 -39.93
C PRO A 157 -23.97 -38.11 -39.77
N VAL A 158 -23.28 -39.12 -40.28
CA VAL A 158 -23.75 -40.51 -40.23
C VAL A 158 -22.73 -41.42 -39.55
N GLN A 159 -23.19 -42.14 -38.54
CA GLN A 159 -22.46 -43.27 -37.96
C GLN A 159 -22.93 -44.55 -38.62
N ILE A 160 -22.00 -45.37 -39.12
CA ILE A 160 -22.29 -46.64 -39.75
C ILE A 160 -21.98 -47.79 -38.79
N LYS A 161 -22.89 -48.75 -38.67
CA LYS A 161 -22.69 -49.98 -37.92
C LYS A 161 -23.09 -51.18 -38.79
N ILE A 162 -22.15 -52.08 -39.09
CA ILE A 162 -22.48 -53.37 -39.69
C ILE A 162 -23.10 -54.25 -38.61
N THR A 163 -24.26 -54.81 -38.89
CA THR A 163 -25.03 -55.64 -37.96
C THR A 163 -25.02 -57.12 -38.35
N SER A 164 -24.82 -57.42 -39.64
CA SER A 164 -24.81 -58.79 -40.15
C SER A 164 -23.90 -58.90 -41.37
N PHE A 165 -23.15 -60.00 -41.44
CA PHE A 165 -22.43 -60.44 -42.63
C PHE A 165 -22.74 -61.93 -42.82
N THR A 166 -23.43 -62.25 -43.91
CA THR A 166 -23.94 -63.60 -44.18
C THR A 166 -23.70 -64.00 -45.62
N GLU A 167 -23.45 -65.28 -45.82
CA GLU A 167 -23.29 -65.88 -47.15
C GLU A 167 -24.50 -66.76 -47.50
N ASN A 168 -24.87 -66.79 -48.77
CA ASN A 168 -25.77 -67.81 -49.31
C ASN A 168 -25.15 -68.48 -50.54
N THR A 169 -25.90 -69.31 -51.26
CA THR A 169 -25.37 -70.08 -52.40
C THR A 169 -24.88 -69.21 -53.56
N SER A 170 -25.31 -67.94 -53.64
CA SER A 170 -25.05 -67.08 -54.80
C SER A 170 -24.42 -65.72 -54.44
N PHE A 171 -24.54 -65.27 -53.19
CA PHE A 171 -24.17 -63.92 -52.78
C PHE A 171 -23.54 -63.88 -51.38
N GLU A 172 -22.64 -62.91 -51.22
CA GLU A 172 -22.26 -62.34 -49.93
C GLU A 172 -23.19 -61.16 -49.62
N VAL A 173 -23.76 -61.11 -48.41
CA VAL A 173 -24.73 -60.11 -47.99
C VAL A 173 -24.27 -59.43 -46.70
N VAL A 174 -24.20 -58.10 -46.75
CA VAL A 174 -23.94 -57.24 -45.60
C VAL A 174 -25.20 -56.47 -45.27
N GLU A 175 -25.59 -56.46 -44.01
CA GLU A 175 -26.61 -55.58 -43.47
C GLU A 175 -26.01 -54.68 -42.39
N GLY A 176 -26.54 -53.48 -42.27
CA GLY A 176 -26.14 -52.56 -41.22
C GLY A 176 -27.14 -51.45 -40.99
N GLU A 177 -26.75 -50.56 -40.08
CA GLU A 177 -27.51 -49.42 -39.62
C GLU A 177 -26.73 -48.13 -39.89
N LEU A 178 -27.45 -47.12 -40.35
CA LEU A 178 -27.00 -45.74 -40.49
C LEU A 178 -27.72 -44.93 -39.42
N LYS A 179 -26.98 -44.33 -38.49
CA LYS A 179 -27.51 -43.39 -37.50
C LYS A 179 -27.12 -41.98 -37.90
N ASN A 180 -28.09 -41.10 -38.09
CA ASN A 180 -27.82 -39.68 -38.23
C ASN A 180 -27.46 -39.13 -36.85
N ILE A 181 -26.22 -38.71 -36.65
CA ILE A 181 -25.72 -38.16 -35.37
C ILE A 181 -25.69 -36.62 -35.37
N SER A 182 -26.21 -36.00 -36.42
CA SER A 182 -26.28 -34.54 -36.56
C SER A 182 -27.64 -33.97 -36.12
N ASP A 183 -27.73 -32.63 -36.08
CA ASP A 183 -28.95 -31.89 -35.78
C ASP A 183 -29.80 -31.57 -37.03
N ILE A 184 -29.41 -32.07 -38.20
CA ILE A 184 -30.07 -31.78 -39.48
C ILE A 184 -30.64 -33.06 -40.10
N SER A 185 -31.73 -32.93 -40.85
CA SER A 185 -32.27 -34.03 -41.65
C SER A 185 -31.39 -34.26 -42.87
N LEU A 186 -31.11 -35.53 -43.17
CA LEU A 186 -30.36 -35.93 -44.36
C LEU A 186 -31.32 -36.53 -45.38
N LYS A 187 -31.30 -36.03 -46.61
CA LYS A 187 -31.91 -36.69 -47.76
C LYS A 187 -30.87 -37.58 -48.41
N PHE A 188 -31.27 -38.82 -48.71
CA PHE A 188 -30.46 -39.76 -49.48
C PHE A 188 -29.03 -39.95 -48.94
N VAL A 189 -28.84 -40.89 -48.02
CA VAL A 189 -27.50 -41.29 -47.59
C VAL A 189 -27.00 -42.42 -48.50
N GLN A 190 -25.97 -42.14 -49.29
CA GLN A 190 -25.29 -43.11 -50.15
C GLN A 190 -24.04 -43.63 -49.45
N ILE A 191 -23.88 -44.95 -49.44
CA ILE A 191 -22.74 -45.61 -48.84
C ILE A 191 -22.09 -46.57 -49.82
N ARG A 192 -20.80 -46.84 -49.60
CA ARG A 192 -20.06 -47.90 -50.26
C ARG A 192 -19.76 -48.98 -49.24
N VAL A 193 -20.18 -50.20 -49.54
CA VAL A 193 -19.75 -51.39 -48.79
C VAL A 193 -18.57 -52.00 -49.54
N LEU A 194 -17.45 -52.14 -48.83
CA LEU A 194 -16.20 -52.73 -49.30
C LEU A 194 -16.11 -54.15 -48.75
N PHE A 195 -16.15 -55.14 -49.63
CA PHE A 195 -15.99 -56.55 -49.29
C PHE A 195 -14.52 -56.92 -49.39
N LYS A 196 -13.97 -57.51 -48.33
CA LYS A 196 -12.53 -57.64 -48.11
C LYS A 196 -12.11 -59.06 -47.76
N ASP A 197 -10.85 -59.36 -48.02
CA ASP A 197 -10.18 -60.55 -47.48
C ASP A 197 -9.67 -60.31 -46.05
N ASP A 198 -9.09 -61.36 -45.44
CA ASP A 198 -8.52 -61.31 -44.08
C ASP A 198 -7.34 -60.34 -43.95
N ASN A 199 -6.67 -60.04 -45.06
CA ASN A 199 -5.57 -59.08 -45.10
C ASN A 199 -6.06 -57.63 -45.27
N GLY A 200 -7.37 -57.42 -45.42
CA GLY A 200 -8.00 -56.12 -45.61
C GLY A 200 -8.00 -55.61 -47.06
N ASN A 201 -7.58 -56.43 -48.03
CA ASN A 201 -7.62 -56.07 -49.45
C ASN A 201 -9.07 -56.04 -49.93
N ILE A 202 -9.42 -55.03 -50.73
CA ILE A 202 -10.76 -54.92 -51.33
C ILE A 202 -10.87 -55.95 -52.46
N ILE A 203 -11.81 -56.89 -52.31
CA ILE A 203 -12.11 -57.94 -53.30
C ILE A 203 -13.25 -57.50 -54.20
N ASP A 204 -14.29 -56.88 -53.63
CA ASP A 204 -15.40 -56.32 -54.37
C ASP A 204 -15.97 -55.10 -53.61
N SER A 205 -16.80 -54.30 -54.27
CA SER A 205 -17.47 -53.17 -53.66
C SER A 205 -18.89 -53.00 -54.20
N LYS A 206 -19.79 -52.53 -53.34
CA LYS A 206 -21.16 -52.24 -53.73
C LYS A 206 -21.63 -50.93 -53.14
N GLU A 207 -22.11 -50.05 -54.01
CA GLU A 207 -22.84 -48.86 -53.59
C GLU A 207 -24.30 -49.22 -53.30
N THR A 208 -24.81 -48.68 -52.20
CA THR A 208 -26.20 -48.85 -51.77
C THR A 208 -26.66 -47.59 -51.02
N TYR A 209 -27.92 -47.58 -50.62
CA TYR A 209 -28.53 -46.46 -49.91
C TYR A 209 -29.12 -46.93 -48.58
N GLY A 210 -29.25 -45.99 -47.64
CA GLY A 210 -30.18 -46.16 -46.53
C GLY A 210 -31.60 -46.41 -47.05
N GLN A 211 -32.35 -47.27 -46.36
CA GLN A 211 -33.71 -47.62 -46.77
C GLN A 211 -34.70 -46.44 -46.68
N SER A 212 -34.44 -45.47 -45.81
CA SER A 212 -35.24 -44.25 -45.71
C SER A 212 -34.78 -43.19 -46.71
N SER A 213 -35.73 -42.58 -47.42
CA SER A 213 -35.47 -41.44 -48.32
C SER A 213 -35.02 -40.18 -47.57
N THR A 214 -35.48 -40.05 -46.32
CA THR A 214 -35.09 -38.98 -45.39
C THR A 214 -34.70 -39.61 -44.05
N LEU A 215 -33.49 -39.32 -43.59
CA LEU A 215 -33.01 -39.72 -42.27
C LEU A 215 -33.03 -38.49 -41.35
N LEU A 216 -34.10 -38.40 -40.55
CA LEU A 216 -34.27 -37.30 -39.59
C LEU A 216 -33.10 -37.24 -38.60
N ALA A 217 -32.88 -36.06 -38.00
CA ALA A 217 -31.89 -35.88 -36.93
C ALA A 217 -32.06 -36.95 -35.85
N ASN A 218 -30.95 -37.56 -35.40
CA ASN A 218 -30.90 -38.65 -34.42
C ASN A 218 -31.63 -39.95 -34.79
N ALA A 219 -32.23 -40.04 -35.98
CA ALA A 219 -32.91 -41.25 -36.44
C ALA A 219 -31.93 -42.29 -36.97
N MET A 220 -32.43 -43.51 -37.12
CA MET A 220 -31.70 -44.63 -37.71
C MET A 220 -32.44 -45.22 -38.90
N THR A 221 -31.70 -45.71 -39.88
CA THR A 221 -32.23 -46.52 -40.98
C THR A 221 -31.31 -47.70 -41.24
N LYS A 222 -31.82 -48.73 -41.92
CA LYS A 222 -31.02 -49.89 -42.29
C LYS A 222 -30.48 -49.74 -43.71
N PHE A 223 -29.43 -50.48 -44.02
CA PHE A 223 -28.95 -50.68 -45.39
C PHE A 223 -28.68 -52.17 -45.62
N SER A 224 -28.65 -52.56 -46.89
CA SER A 224 -28.18 -53.87 -47.31
C SER A 224 -27.38 -53.73 -48.60
N ALA A 225 -26.27 -54.45 -48.68
CA ALA A 225 -25.46 -54.57 -49.88
C ALA A 225 -25.19 -56.05 -50.13
N ARG A 226 -25.16 -56.43 -51.41
CA ARG A 226 -24.80 -57.79 -51.81
C ARG A 226 -23.90 -57.78 -53.03
N VAL A 227 -22.94 -58.69 -53.03
CA VAL A 227 -22.05 -58.99 -54.15
C VAL A 227 -22.12 -60.46 -54.47
N LYS A 228 -21.67 -60.84 -55.66
CA LYS A 228 -21.62 -62.25 -56.06
C LYS A 228 -20.66 -62.97 -55.11
N LYS A 229 -21.00 -64.21 -54.74
CA LYS A 229 -20.17 -65.03 -53.86
C LYS A 229 -18.72 -65.12 -54.38
N ASP A 230 -17.76 -64.79 -53.54
CA ASP A 230 -16.32 -64.98 -53.78
C ASP A 230 -15.69 -65.51 -52.48
N PRO A 231 -15.08 -66.70 -52.48
CA PRO A 231 -14.55 -67.34 -51.27
C PRO A 231 -13.39 -66.58 -50.63
N ARG A 232 -12.85 -65.54 -51.30
CA ARG A 232 -11.81 -64.67 -50.74
C ARG A 232 -12.39 -63.57 -49.86
N ILE A 233 -13.71 -63.32 -49.92
CA ILE A 233 -14.38 -62.34 -49.07
C ILE A 233 -14.61 -62.96 -47.70
N THR A 234 -14.08 -62.34 -46.66
CA THR A 234 -14.21 -62.82 -45.26
C THR A 234 -14.73 -61.74 -44.32
N ASN A 235 -14.71 -60.47 -44.73
CA ASN A 235 -15.24 -59.36 -43.94
C ASN A 235 -15.75 -58.23 -44.84
N ALA A 236 -16.43 -57.25 -44.25
CA ALA A 236 -16.84 -56.03 -44.93
C ALA A 236 -16.67 -54.79 -44.05
N THR A 237 -16.46 -53.64 -44.69
CA THR A 237 -16.54 -52.32 -44.06
C THR A 237 -17.45 -51.43 -44.89
N ALA A 238 -18.01 -50.38 -44.30
CA ALA A 238 -18.85 -49.44 -45.02
C ALA A 238 -18.37 -47.99 -44.79
N GLU A 239 -18.43 -47.18 -45.83
CA GLU A 239 -18.05 -45.76 -45.83
C GLU A 239 -19.15 -44.92 -46.47
N ILE A 240 -19.27 -43.66 -46.04
CA ILE A 240 -20.20 -42.70 -46.64
C ILE A 240 -19.60 -42.22 -47.98
N ILE A 241 -20.41 -42.21 -49.03
CA ILE A 241 -20.01 -41.62 -50.32
C ILE A 241 -20.55 -40.19 -50.42
N ASP A 242 -21.85 -40.04 -50.19
CA ASP A 242 -22.56 -38.77 -50.36
C ASP A 242 -23.78 -38.73 -49.44
N PHE A 243 -24.16 -37.52 -49.06
CA PHE A 243 -25.41 -37.23 -48.38
C PHE A 243 -25.86 -35.82 -48.77
N ARG A 244 -27.17 -35.59 -48.79
CA ARG A 244 -27.72 -34.26 -49.00
C ARG A 244 -28.39 -33.78 -47.74
N THR A 245 -28.26 -32.51 -47.44
CA THR A 245 -29.02 -31.87 -46.36
C THR A 245 -30.35 -31.36 -46.91
N GLU A 246 -31.35 -31.25 -46.05
CA GLU A 246 -32.60 -30.53 -46.37
C GLU A 246 -32.37 -29.04 -46.67
#